data_AF-A0A524M555-F1
#
_entry.id   AF-A0A524M555-F1
#
_cell.length_a   1.000
_cell.length_b   1.000
_cell.length_c   1.000
_cell.angle_alpha   90.00
_cell.angle_beta   90.00
_cell.angle_gamma   90.00
#
_symmetry.space_group_name_H-M   'P 1'
#
loop_
_entity.id
_entity.type
_entity.pdbx_description
1 polymer ?
#
loop_
_entity_poly.entity_id
_entity_poly.type
_entity_poly.pdbx_seq_one_letter_code
_entity_poly.pdbx_strand_id
1 'polypeptide(L)'
;MKDGYTDPMSETPRPARKAARVIVVLLILVALIGVVGAVVLSRLLFTPVATAGPEVVLEIAPGQGLRRVSGELNRLGLVISARALEIFGRWQGYDTRLQAGRYLVSPTMTPVEILRKIVEGDAVFEEVVVTIPEGWSAAEIEDYLDLTGLFTREQFQEAVVMQDRYRDFEFLADLKDDTILDGYLFPDTYRILADSTPETVIRRMLTTFGQRVTPEQRQ
;
A
#
# COMPACT_ATOMS: atom_id res chain seq x y z
N MET A 1 -55.81 -83.40 8.67
CA MET A 1 -55.99 -82.43 7.56
C MET A 1 -55.97 -81.05 8.20
N LYS A 2 -54.82 -80.37 8.11
CA LYS A 2 -54.56 -79.25 7.17
C LYS A 2 -55.15 -77.94 7.72
N ASP A 3 -54.45 -76.84 7.89
CA ASP A 3 -53.06 -76.45 7.62
C ASP A 3 -52.78 -75.23 8.54
N GLY A 4 -51.52 -75.03 8.93
CA GLY A 4 -51.10 -73.77 9.53
C GLY A 4 -51.18 -72.63 8.51
N TYR A 5 -51.59 -71.44 8.95
CA TYR A 5 -51.34 -70.21 8.19
C TYR A 5 -50.83 -69.13 9.12
N THR A 6 -49.57 -68.79 8.88
CA THR A 6 -48.79 -67.73 9.52
C THR A 6 -49.31 -66.34 9.15
N ASP A 7 -49.28 -65.46 10.14
CA ASP A 7 -49.40 -64.00 10.05
C ASP A 7 -48.46 -63.40 8.99
N PRO A 8 -48.96 -62.56 8.06
CA PRO A 8 -48.14 -61.59 7.37
C PRO A 8 -48.36 -60.21 8.00
N MET A 9 -47.50 -59.90 8.98
CA MET A 9 -46.78 -58.63 9.12
C MET A 9 -47.21 -57.57 8.09
N SER A 10 -48.06 -56.64 8.51
CA SER A 10 -48.33 -55.42 7.77
C SER A 10 -47.06 -54.56 7.73
N GLU A 11 -46.27 -54.66 6.66
CA GLU A 11 -45.17 -53.74 6.41
C GLU A 11 -45.72 -52.31 6.24
N THR A 12 -45.53 -51.46 7.25
CA THR A 12 -45.76 -50.01 7.10
C THR A 12 -44.80 -49.44 6.04
N PRO A 13 -45.26 -48.54 5.14
CA PRO A 13 -44.44 -48.03 4.04
C PRO A 13 -43.26 -47.21 4.57
N ARG A 14 -42.02 -47.60 4.21
CA ARG A 14 -40.75 -46.99 4.67
C ARG A 14 -40.65 -45.49 4.31
N PRO A 15 -40.81 -44.54 5.25
CA PRO A 15 -40.72 -43.09 4.97
C PRO A 15 -39.30 -42.60 4.66
N ALA A 16 -38.28 -43.40 5.00
CA ALA A 16 -36.86 -43.04 4.92
C ALA A 16 -36.37 -42.67 3.51
N ARG A 17 -36.91 -43.29 2.45
CA ARG A 17 -36.46 -43.05 1.07
C ARG A 17 -36.92 -41.70 0.51
N LYS A 18 -38.09 -41.19 0.93
CA LYS A 18 -38.59 -39.87 0.51
C LYS A 18 -37.82 -38.75 1.22
N ALA A 19 -37.57 -38.91 2.52
CA ALA A 19 -36.75 -37.97 3.30
C ALA A 19 -35.31 -37.85 2.75
N ALA A 20 -34.67 -38.98 2.40
CA ALA A 20 -33.33 -38.97 1.81
C ALA A 20 -33.26 -38.21 0.47
N ARG A 21 -34.27 -38.35 -0.40
CA ARG A 21 -34.35 -37.59 -1.66
C ARG A 21 -34.47 -36.09 -1.41
N VAL A 22 -35.30 -35.68 -0.46
CA VAL A 22 -35.44 -34.26 -0.09
C VAL A 22 -34.12 -33.69 0.43
N ILE A 23 -33.42 -34.42 1.30
CA ILE A 23 -32.10 -34.00 1.81
C ILE A 23 -31.09 -33.85 0.68
N VAL A 24 -31.02 -34.81 -0.25
CA VAL A 24 -30.11 -34.73 -1.41
C VAL A 24 -30.45 -33.52 -2.28
N VAL A 25 -31.72 -33.26 -2.56
CA VAL A 25 -32.15 -32.08 -3.32
C VAL A 25 -31.74 -30.79 -2.61
N LEU A 26 -31.93 -30.69 -1.28
CA LEU A 26 -31.52 -29.52 -0.51
C LEU A 26 -30.00 -29.30 -0.55
N LEU A 27 -29.21 -30.37 -0.43
CA LEU A 27 -27.75 -30.30 -0.54
C LEU A 27 -27.31 -29.82 -1.92
N ILE A 28 -27.94 -30.30 -3.00
CA ILE A 28 -27.68 -29.83 -4.36
C ILE A 28 -28.01 -28.35 -4.51
N LEU A 29 -29.14 -27.89 -3.95
CA LEU A 29 -29.53 -26.48 -3.99
C LEU A 29 -28.53 -25.60 -3.24
N VAL A 30 -28.09 -26.01 -2.05
CA VAL A 30 -27.06 -25.30 -1.28
C VAL A 30 -25.73 -25.25 -2.06
N ALA A 31 -25.30 -26.36 -2.66
CA ALA A 31 -24.11 -26.41 -3.48
C ALA A 31 -24.21 -25.48 -4.70
N LEU A 32 -25.36 -25.46 -5.39
CA LEU A 32 -25.59 -24.60 -6.54
C LEU A 32 -25.54 -23.11 -6.14
N ILE A 33 -26.17 -22.74 -5.04
CA ILE A 33 -26.11 -21.37 -4.49
C ILE A 33 -24.65 -21.00 -4.16
N GLY A 34 -23.90 -21.92 -3.57
CA GLY A 34 -22.47 -21.74 -3.28
C GLY A 34 -21.64 -21.48 -4.55
N VAL A 35 -21.86 -22.27 -5.60
CA VAL A 35 -21.17 -22.10 -6.90
C VAL A 35 -21.52 -20.76 -7.53
N VAL A 36 -22.81 -20.39 -7.58
CA VAL A 36 -23.23 -19.09 -8.14
C VAL A 36 -22.63 -17.94 -7.33
N GLY A 37 -22.66 -18.03 -6.00
CA GLY A 37 -22.03 -17.05 -5.12
C GLY A 37 -20.53 -16.91 -5.37
N ALA A 38 -19.81 -18.03 -5.52
CA ALA A 38 -18.38 -18.03 -5.83
C ALA A 38 -18.08 -17.40 -7.20
N VAL A 39 -18.87 -17.70 -8.23
CA VAL A 39 -18.71 -17.11 -9.56
C VAL A 39 -18.95 -15.59 -9.53
N VAL A 40 -20.00 -15.14 -8.85
CA VAL A 40 -20.30 -13.71 -8.70
C VAL A 40 -19.17 -13.01 -7.94
N LEU A 41 -18.72 -13.58 -6.81
CA LEU A 41 -17.62 -13.01 -6.02
C LEU A 41 -16.33 -12.95 -6.84
N SER A 42 -16.01 -14.00 -7.60
CA SER A 42 -14.85 -14.04 -8.49
C SER A 42 -14.92 -12.93 -9.54
N ARG A 43 -16.07 -12.70 -10.16
CA ARG A 43 -16.26 -11.62 -11.14
C ARG A 43 -16.08 -10.24 -10.49
N LEU A 44 -16.61 -10.04 -9.29
CA LEU A 44 -16.50 -8.77 -8.57
C LEU A 44 -15.08 -8.44 -8.10
N LEU A 45 -14.19 -9.43 -7.99
CA LEU A 45 -12.84 -9.26 -7.43
C LEU A 45 -11.73 -9.31 -8.47
N PHE A 46 -11.89 -10.13 -9.52
CA PHE A 46 -10.84 -10.42 -10.49
C PHE A 46 -11.16 -9.95 -11.91
N THR A 47 -12.19 -9.12 -12.07
CA THR A 47 -12.49 -8.45 -13.33
C THR A 47 -12.36 -6.94 -13.14
N PRO A 48 -11.60 -6.23 -14.00
CA PRO A 48 -11.55 -4.77 -13.97
C PRO A 48 -12.92 -4.14 -14.23
N VAL A 49 -13.09 -2.90 -13.78
CA VAL A 49 -14.33 -2.15 -14.02
C VAL A 49 -14.43 -1.73 -15.48
N ALA A 50 -13.31 -1.37 -16.09
CA ALA A 50 -13.22 -0.95 -17.48
C ALA A 50 -11.97 -1.50 -18.18
N THR A 51 -11.98 -1.53 -19.51
CA THR A 51 -10.81 -1.89 -20.32
C THR A 51 -9.88 -0.72 -20.59
N ALA A 52 -10.35 0.51 -20.36
CA ALA A 52 -9.59 1.75 -20.45
C ALA A 52 -10.14 2.78 -19.45
N GLY A 53 -9.31 3.71 -19.02
CA GLY A 53 -9.70 4.82 -18.14
C GLY A 53 -8.46 5.54 -17.60
N PRO A 54 -8.61 6.78 -17.13
CA PRO A 54 -7.50 7.53 -16.57
C PRO A 54 -7.04 6.90 -15.25
N GLU A 55 -5.76 7.09 -14.94
CA GLU A 55 -5.24 6.85 -13.60
C GLU A 55 -5.74 7.93 -12.64
N VAL A 56 -5.97 7.52 -11.40
CA VAL A 56 -6.48 8.35 -10.31
C VAL A 56 -5.55 8.16 -9.12
N VAL A 57 -5.19 9.25 -8.46
CA VAL A 57 -4.44 9.19 -7.20
C VAL A 57 -5.43 8.94 -6.07
N LEU A 58 -5.29 7.80 -5.40
CA LEU A 58 -5.99 7.43 -4.18
C LEU A 58 -5.10 7.71 -2.97
N GLU A 59 -5.53 8.59 -2.09
CA GLU A 59 -4.84 8.84 -0.82
C GLU A 59 -5.45 7.97 0.29
N ILE A 60 -4.59 7.31 1.06
CA ILE A 60 -4.96 6.52 2.23
C ILE A 60 -4.30 7.13 3.45
N ALA A 61 -5.13 7.72 4.33
CA ALA A 61 -4.65 8.34 5.55
C ALA A 61 -4.17 7.29 6.58
N PRO A 62 -3.22 7.65 7.47
CA PRO A 62 -2.83 6.79 8.58
C PRO A 62 -4.03 6.32 9.41
N GLY A 63 -4.11 5.01 9.64
CA GLY A 63 -5.21 4.39 10.41
C GLY A 63 -6.54 4.26 9.64
N GLN A 64 -6.59 4.58 8.34
CA GLN A 64 -7.77 4.37 7.51
C GLN A 64 -8.04 2.87 7.31
N GLY A 65 -9.15 2.37 7.87
CA GLY A 65 -9.51 0.96 7.79
C GLY A 65 -10.12 0.53 6.45
N LEU A 66 -10.08 -0.79 6.19
CA LEU A 66 -10.52 -1.44 4.95
C LEU A 66 -11.92 -1.07 4.49
N ARG A 67 -12.86 -0.87 5.42
CA ARG A 67 -14.24 -0.45 5.11
C ARG A 67 -14.29 0.93 4.45
N ARG A 68 -13.49 1.89 4.93
CA ARG A 68 -13.43 3.23 4.35
C ARG A 68 -12.74 3.19 2.99
N VAL A 69 -11.59 2.53 2.90
CA VAL A 69 -10.84 2.35 1.64
C VAL A 69 -11.73 1.70 0.57
N SER A 70 -12.41 0.59 0.90
CA SER A 70 -13.27 -0.12 -0.05
C SER A 70 -14.48 0.73 -0.49
N GLY A 71 -15.05 1.52 0.43
CA GLY A 71 -16.14 2.44 0.10
C GLY A 71 -15.70 3.60 -0.80
N GLU A 72 -14.49 4.13 -0.58
CA GLU A 72 -13.89 5.17 -1.40
C GLU A 72 -13.56 4.68 -2.81
N LEU A 73 -12.92 3.51 -2.92
CA LEU A 73 -12.68 2.84 -4.20
C LEU A 73 -13.98 2.65 -5.00
N ASN A 74 -15.07 2.29 -4.32
CA ASN A 74 -16.36 2.11 -4.96
C ASN A 74 -16.97 3.44 -5.41
N ARG A 75 -16.87 4.49 -4.57
CA ARG A 75 -17.30 5.86 -4.90
C ARG A 75 -16.56 6.42 -6.11
N LEU A 76 -15.26 6.11 -6.23
CA LEU A 76 -14.41 6.52 -7.36
C LEU A 76 -14.62 5.66 -8.63
N GLY A 77 -15.49 4.65 -8.58
CA GLY A 77 -15.74 3.76 -9.73
C GLY A 77 -14.59 2.80 -10.03
N LEU A 78 -13.66 2.62 -9.09
CA LEU A 78 -12.50 1.73 -9.23
C LEU A 78 -12.85 0.27 -8.87
N VAL A 79 -13.92 0.06 -8.11
CA VAL A 79 -14.45 -1.28 -7.78
C VAL A 79 -15.96 -1.29 -7.83
N ILE A 80 -16.57 -2.40 -8.26
CA ILE A 80 -18.03 -2.53 -8.39
C ILE A 80 -18.71 -2.73 -7.03
N SER A 81 -18.06 -3.44 -6.10
CA SER A 81 -18.63 -3.78 -4.80
C SER A 81 -17.62 -3.62 -3.68
N ALA A 82 -17.80 -2.56 -2.88
CA ALA A 82 -17.03 -2.33 -1.65
C ALA A 82 -17.13 -3.52 -0.67
N ARG A 83 -18.31 -4.14 -0.57
CA ARG A 83 -18.57 -5.24 0.37
C ARG A 83 -17.86 -6.53 -0.05
N ALA A 84 -17.81 -6.82 -1.35
CA ALA A 84 -17.05 -7.96 -1.87
C ALA A 84 -15.56 -7.80 -1.55
N LEU A 85 -15.01 -6.60 -1.78
CA LEU A 85 -13.62 -6.29 -1.48
C LEU A 85 -13.31 -6.36 0.02
N GLU A 86 -14.21 -5.85 0.86
CA GLU A 86 -14.06 -5.93 2.32
C GLU A 86 -14.04 -7.38 2.82
N ILE A 87 -14.97 -8.22 2.36
CA ILE A 87 -15.02 -9.65 2.73
C ILE A 87 -13.73 -10.34 2.31
N PHE A 88 -13.27 -10.10 1.08
CA PHE A 88 -12.02 -10.65 0.57
C PHE A 88 -10.81 -10.19 1.39
N GLY A 89 -10.69 -8.88 1.63
CA GLY A 89 -9.57 -8.32 2.37
C GLY A 89 -9.50 -8.84 3.81
N ARG A 90 -10.64 -8.97 4.50
CA ARG A 90 -10.68 -9.60 5.84
C ARG A 90 -10.29 -11.06 5.80
N TRP A 91 -10.76 -11.82 4.81
CA TRP A 91 -10.40 -13.23 4.64
C TRP A 91 -8.89 -13.41 4.38
N GLN A 92 -8.26 -12.46 3.69
CA GLN A 92 -6.81 -12.44 3.45
C GLN A 92 -6.00 -11.79 4.60
N GLY A 93 -6.66 -11.29 5.66
CA GLY A 93 -5.99 -10.56 6.75
C GLY A 93 -5.31 -9.27 6.28
N TYR A 94 -5.90 -8.57 5.30
CA TYR A 94 -5.42 -7.28 4.80
C TYR A 94 -5.94 -6.09 5.61
N ASP A 95 -6.96 -6.28 6.45
CA ASP A 95 -7.60 -5.24 7.25
C ASP A 95 -6.65 -4.52 8.22
N THR A 96 -5.58 -5.19 8.66
CA THR A 96 -4.55 -4.61 9.53
C THR A 96 -3.23 -4.33 8.80
N ARG A 97 -3.15 -4.57 7.49
CA ARG A 97 -1.91 -4.46 6.70
C ARG A 97 -1.93 -3.35 5.66
N LEU A 98 -3.01 -2.57 5.61
CA LEU A 98 -3.12 -1.42 4.71
C LEU A 98 -2.02 -0.41 5.05
N GLN A 99 -1.24 -0.04 4.04
CA GLN A 99 -0.25 1.01 4.17
C GLN A 99 -0.91 2.35 3.89
N ALA A 100 -0.51 3.37 4.66
CA ALA A 100 -0.86 4.75 4.35
C ALA A 100 0.02 5.24 3.19
N GLY A 101 -0.53 6.11 2.34
CA GLY A 101 0.19 6.63 1.19
C GLY A 101 -0.71 7.05 0.04
N ARG A 102 -0.10 7.52 -1.04
CA ARG A 102 -0.77 7.88 -2.29
C ARG A 102 -0.55 6.77 -3.31
N TYR A 103 -1.62 6.25 -3.90
CA TYR A 103 -1.56 5.13 -4.84
C TYR A 103 -2.15 5.56 -6.18
N LEU A 104 -1.39 5.35 -7.25
CA LEU A 104 -1.90 5.53 -8.60
C LEU A 104 -2.66 4.26 -9.01
N VAL A 105 -3.96 4.41 -9.21
CA VAL A 105 -4.89 3.30 -9.46
C VAL A 105 -5.81 3.66 -10.61
N SER A 106 -6.32 2.66 -11.33
CA SER A 106 -7.18 2.89 -12.50
C SER A 106 -8.35 1.89 -12.52
N PRO A 107 -9.44 2.18 -13.26
CA PRO A 107 -10.53 1.22 -13.43
C PRO A 107 -10.14 0.00 -14.29
N THR A 108 -8.93 0.00 -14.87
CA THR A 108 -8.36 -1.13 -15.62
C THR A 108 -7.66 -2.14 -14.73
N MET A 109 -7.40 -1.81 -13.47
CA MET A 109 -6.94 -2.75 -12.45
C MET A 109 -8.12 -3.52 -11.87
N THR A 110 -7.89 -4.78 -11.51
CA THR A 110 -8.86 -5.55 -10.73
C THR A 110 -8.92 -5.04 -9.29
N PRO A 111 -10.06 -5.18 -8.60
CA PRO A 111 -10.17 -4.82 -7.18
C PRO A 111 -9.12 -5.50 -6.29
N VAL A 112 -8.74 -6.74 -6.60
CA VAL A 112 -7.68 -7.46 -5.88
C VAL A 112 -6.30 -6.86 -6.13
N GLU A 113 -5.98 -6.46 -7.37
CA GLU A 113 -4.71 -5.79 -7.67
C GLU A 113 -4.59 -4.45 -6.94
N ILE A 114 -5.65 -3.63 -6.94
CA ILE A 114 -5.68 -2.37 -6.22
C ILE A 114 -5.44 -2.59 -4.73
N LEU A 115 -6.18 -3.53 -4.12
CA LEU A 115 -6.03 -3.82 -2.69
C LEU A 115 -4.64 -4.35 -2.35
N ARG A 116 -4.07 -5.21 -3.21
CA ARG A 116 -2.71 -5.72 -3.02
C ARG A 116 -1.67 -4.61 -3.14
N LYS A 117 -1.79 -3.70 -4.11
CA LYS A 117 -0.92 -2.52 -4.27
C LYS A 117 -0.87 -1.69 -2.98
N ILE A 118 -2.03 -1.50 -2.35
CA ILE A 118 -2.16 -0.79 -1.06
C ILE A 118 -1.49 -1.57 0.09
N VAL A 119 -1.69 -2.88 0.18
CA VAL A 119 -1.12 -3.72 1.25
C VAL A 119 0.39 -3.86 1.12
N GLU A 120 0.90 -3.94 -0.11
CA GLU A 120 2.33 -4.03 -0.41
C GLU A 120 3.05 -2.68 -0.28
N GLY A 121 2.31 -1.58 -0.13
CA GLY A 121 2.90 -0.25 -0.01
C GLY A 121 3.54 0.25 -1.31
N ASP A 122 3.06 -0.21 -2.46
CA ASP A 122 3.47 0.27 -3.79
C ASP A 122 2.81 1.64 -4.07
N ALA A 123 3.10 2.59 -3.19
CA ALA A 123 2.69 3.97 -3.23
C ALA A 123 3.50 4.72 -4.28
N VAL A 124 2.86 5.65 -4.96
CA VAL A 124 3.55 6.62 -5.80
C VAL A 124 4.07 7.71 -4.88
N PHE A 125 5.38 7.74 -4.72
CA PHE A 125 6.06 8.90 -4.21
C PHE A 125 6.25 9.87 -5.39
N GLU A 126 5.69 11.06 -5.31
CA GLU A 126 6.02 12.11 -6.27
C GLU A 126 7.51 12.44 -6.07
N GLU A 127 8.38 12.03 -6.99
CA GLU A 127 9.81 12.33 -6.93
C GLU A 127 10.09 13.63 -7.69
N VAL A 128 10.85 14.52 -7.05
CA VAL A 128 11.46 15.69 -7.69
C VAL A 128 12.94 15.39 -7.87
N VAL A 129 13.44 15.54 -9.10
CA VAL A 129 14.85 15.39 -9.41
C VAL A 129 15.54 16.74 -9.26
N VAL A 130 16.51 16.81 -8.36
CA VAL A 130 17.26 18.01 -8.02
C VAL A 130 18.73 17.75 -8.27
N THR A 131 19.38 18.59 -9.08
CA THR A 131 20.83 18.51 -9.31
C THR A 131 21.51 19.62 -8.54
N ILE A 132 22.40 19.26 -7.63
CA ILE A 132 23.24 20.20 -6.88
C ILE A 132 24.61 20.30 -7.56
N PRO A 133 24.94 21.45 -8.18
CA PRO A 133 26.23 21.66 -8.80
C PRO A 133 27.38 21.67 -7.80
N GLU A 134 28.57 21.32 -8.29
CA GLU A 134 29.81 21.43 -7.51
C GLU A 134 30.11 22.89 -7.16
N GLY A 135 30.72 23.09 -5.98
CA GLY A 135 31.14 24.41 -5.50
C GLY A 135 30.02 25.27 -4.93
N TRP A 136 28.78 24.78 -4.91
CA TRP A 136 27.68 25.48 -4.24
C TRP A 136 27.81 25.44 -2.73
N SER A 137 27.58 26.59 -2.11
CA SER A 137 27.40 26.74 -0.67
C SER A 137 26.04 26.21 -0.21
N ALA A 138 25.93 25.95 1.09
CA ALA A 138 24.66 25.60 1.73
C ALA A 138 23.54 26.63 1.44
N ALA A 139 23.89 27.93 1.35
CA ALA A 139 22.94 29.01 1.05
C ALA A 139 22.44 28.97 -0.41
N GLU A 140 23.29 28.61 -1.38
CA GLU A 140 22.87 28.45 -2.78
C GLU A 140 21.98 27.21 -2.96
N ILE A 141 22.25 26.14 -2.20
CA ILE A 141 21.39 24.96 -2.16
C ILE A 141 20.03 25.29 -1.57
N GLU A 142 19.99 26.06 -0.47
CA GLU A 142 18.77 26.58 0.14
C GLU A 142 17.92 27.37 -0.88
N ASP A 143 18.52 28.36 -1.53
CA ASP A 143 17.86 29.18 -2.56
C ASP A 143 17.26 28.34 -3.68
N TYR A 144 18.03 27.37 -4.17
CA TYR A 144 17.59 26.50 -5.24
C TYR A 144 16.44 25.59 -4.83
N LEU A 145 16.52 24.98 -3.64
CA LEU A 145 15.46 24.11 -3.14
C LEU A 145 14.15 24.89 -2.87
N ASP A 146 14.24 26.15 -2.42
CA ASP A 146 13.11 27.05 -2.29
C ASP A 146 12.43 27.33 -3.64
N LEU A 147 13.23 27.59 -4.69
CA LEU A 147 12.71 27.77 -6.05
C LEU A 147 12.03 26.52 -6.62
N THR A 148 12.42 25.32 -6.19
CA THR A 148 11.72 24.08 -6.60
C THR A 148 10.38 23.89 -5.89
N GLY A 149 10.12 24.62 -4.80
CA GLY A 149 8.95 24.45 -3.95
C GLY A 149 8.98 23.20 -3.07
N LEU A 150 10.13 22.50 -2.99
CA LEU A 150 10.30 21.32 -2.14
C LEU A 150 10.33 21.71 -0.65
N PHE A 151 11.09 22.74 -0.29
CA PHE A 151 11.23 23.24 1.08
C PHE A 151 11.26 24.76 1.06
N THR A 152 10.79 25.41 2.12
CA THR A 152 11.07 26.85 2.28
C THR A 152 12.52 27.06 2.70
N ARG A 153 13.03 28.27 2.46
CA ARG A 153 14.35 28.70 2.95
C ARG A 153 14.55 28.38 4.43
N GLU A 154 13.59 28.76 5.26
CA GLU A 154 13.66 28.60 6.71
C GLU A 154 13.76 27.13 7.11
N GLN A 155 12.99 26.26 6.46
CA GLN A 155 13.01 24.82 6.74
C GLN A 155 14.38 24.20 6.45
N PHE A 156 15.01 24.58 5.34
CA PHE A 156 16.33 24.05 4.99
C PHE A 156 17.43 24.69 5.84
N GLN A 157 17.35 26.00 6.09
CA GLN A 157 18.29 26.74 6.92
C GLN A 157 18.36 26.19 8.34
N GLU A 158 17.22 25.86 8.97
CA GLU A 158 17.20 25.22 10.29
C GLU A 158 17.77 23.78 10.24
N ALA A 159 17.63 23.10 9.11
CA ALA A 159 18.03 21.72 8.96
C ALA A 159 19.54 21.55 8.69
N VAL A 160 20.17 22.50 8.00
CA VAL A 160 21.58 22.42 7.53
C VAL A 160 22.62 22.73 8.61
N VAL A 161 22.17 22.78 9.87
CA VAL A 161 23.01 23.09 11.02
C VAL A 161 23.37 21.83 11.80
N MET A 162 24.64 21.72 12.19
CA MET A 162 25.17 20.63 12.99
C MET A 162 24.44 20.53 14.34
N GLN A 163 23.89 19.35 14.61
CA GLN A 163 23.16 18.98 15.81
C GLN A 163 23.34 17.48 16.07
N ASP A 164 22.80 16.97 17.18
CA ASP A 164 22.85 15.54 17.56
C ASP A 164 22.42 14.58 16.44
N ARG A 165 21.44 14.99 15.63
CA ARG A 165 20.93 14.22 14.47
C ARG A 165 21.96 13.96 13.36
N TYR A 166 23.15 14.54 13.40
CA TYR A 166 24.22 14.29 12.41
C TYR A 166 25.50 13.71 13.03
N ARG A 167 25.50 13.42 14.34
CA ARG A 167 26.67 12.90 15.07
C ARG A 167 27.04 11.47 14.72
N ASP A 168 26.18 10.75 14.02
CA ASP A 168 26.46 9.42 13.47
C ASP A 168 27.42 9.46 12.27
N PHE A 169 27.65 10.62 11.66
CA PHE A 169 28.68 10.80 10.65
C PHE A 169 30.03 11.12 11.30
N GLU A 170 30.98 10.18 11.25
CA GLU A 170 32.29 10.29 11.89
C GLU A 170 33.07 11.55 11.48
N PHE A 171 32.97 11.96 10.21
CA PHE A 171 33.65 13.16 9.69
C PHE A 171 33.05 14.50 10.17
N LEU A 172 31.92 14.45 10.89
CA LEU A 172 31.32 15.62 11.56
C LEU A 172 31.57 15.62 13.08
N ALA A 173 32.24 14.60 13.62
CA ALA A 173 32.36 14.40 15.07
C ALA A 173 33.00 15.60 15.80
N ASP A 174 33.95 16.27 15.16
CA ASP A 174 34.68 17.42 15.73
C ASP A 174 33.99 18.77 15.50
N LEU A 175 32.91 18.82 14.70
CA LEU A 175 32.17 20.06 14.48
C LEU A 175 31.40 20.45 15.74
N LYS A 176 31.39 21.75 16.03
CA LYS A 176 30.56 22.31 17.10
C LYS A 176 29.10 22.26 16.70
N ASP A 177 28.22 22.15 17.68
CA ASP A 177 26.81 22.44 17.45
C ASP A 177 26.67 23.86 16.89
N ASP A 178 25.59 24.10 16.15
CA ASP A 178 25.30 25.36 15.46
C ASP A 178 26.23 25.69 14.27
N THR A 179 27.14 24.78 13.90
CA THR A 179 27.97 24.92 12.69
C THR A 179 27.15 24.60 11.45
N ILE A 180 27.13 25.49 10.46
CA ILE A 180 26.52 25.20 9.15
C ILE A 180 27.34 24.09 8.46
N LEU A 181 26.66 23.08 7.92
CA LEU A 181 27.27 21.94 7.24
C LEU A 181 27.76 22.27 5.82
N ASP A 182 28.28 23.47 5.64
CA ASP A 182 28.81 23.93 4.38
C ASP A 182 30.08 23.15 4.00
N GLY A 183 30.22 22.81 2.72
CA GLY A 183 31.30 21.93 2.24
C GLY A 183 31.14 20.43 2.56
N TYR A 184 30.12 20.02 3.34
CA TYR A 184 29.80 18.61 3.60
C TYR A 184 28.61 18.10 2.77
N LEU A 185 27.82 19.01 2.19
CA LEU A 185 26.72 18.67 1.29
C LEU A 185 27.28 18.24 -0.08
N PHE A 186 27.35 16.94 -0.32
CA PHE A 186 27.98 16.43 -1.54
C PHE A 186 27.17 16.80 -2.81
N PRO A 187 27.82 17.32 -3.87
CA PRO A 187 27.17 17.65 -5.13
C PRO A 187 26.80 16.38 -5.92
N ASP A 188 25.52 16.22 -6.25
CA ASP A 188 25.02 15.12 -7.08
C ASP A 188 23.62 15.46 -7.60
N THR A 189 23.06 14.58 -8.43
CA THR A 189 21.64 14.55 -8.76
C THR A 189 20.90 13.63 -7.80
N TYR A 190 20.01 14.23 -7.00
CA TYR A 190 19.18 13.57 -6.01
C TYR A 190 17.75 13.42 -6.51
N ARG A 191 17.18 12.22 -6.30
CA ARG A 191 15.74 11.97 -6.46
C ARG A 191 15.08 12.10 -5.10
N ILE A 192 14.36 13.18 -4.86
CA ILE A 192 13.79 13.55 -3.56
C ILE A 192 12.29 13.27 -3.60
N LEU A 193 11.76 12.56 -2.60
CA LEU A 193 10.31 12.37 -2.47
C LEU A 193 9.68 13.71 -2.05
N ALA A 194 8.54 14.09 -2.62
CA ALA A 194 7.87 15.36 -2.36
C ALA A 194 7.45 15.54 -0.89
N ASP A 195 7.32 14.45 -0.13
CA ASP A 195 7.03 14.43 1.30
C ASP A 195 8.28 14.27 2.19
N SER A 196 9.48 14.33 1.58
CA SER A 196 10.75 14.30 2.32
C SER A 196 10.85 15.48 3.28
N THR A 197 11.68 15.36 4.32
CA THR A 197 12.08 16.51 5.14
C THR A 197 13.44 17.04 4.68
N PRO A 198 13.77 18.32 4.94
CA PRO A 198 15.11 18.83 4.67
C PRO A 198 16.22 18.00 5.31
N GLU A 199 16.00 17.52 6.55
CA GLU A 199 16.94 16.64 7.26
C GLU A 199 17.19 15.34 6.50
N THR A 200 16.15 14.70 5.96
CA THR A 200 16.30 13.48 5.15
C THR A 200 17.19 13.72 3.92
N VAL A 201 17.01 14.87 3.27
CA VAL A 201 17.80 15.27 2.09
C VAL A 201 19.25 15.55 2.48
N ILE A 202 19.48 16.30 3.56
CA ILE A 202 20.83 16.60 4.08
C ILE A 202 21.55 15.32 4.48
N ARG A 203 20.92 14.42 5.24
CA ARG A 203 21.51 13.12 5.59
C ARG A 203 21.92 12.32 4.36
N ARG A 204 21.14 12.39 3.28
CA ARG A 204 21.50 11.72 2.03
C ARG A 204 22.74 12.35 1.40
N MET A 205 22.83 13.68 1.37
CA MET A 205 24.02 14.39 0.89
C MET A 205 25.27 14.03 1.72
N LEU A 206 25.15 14.01 3.05
CA LEU A 206 26.22 13.61 3.98
C LEU A 206 26.63 12.14 3.80
N THR A 207 25.67 11.25 3.56
CA THR A 207 25.95 9.85 3.26
C THR A 207 26.78 9.72 1.99
N THR A 208 26.40 10.45 0.93
CA THR A 208 27.18 10.49 -0.33
C THR A 208 28.58 11.05 -0.09
N PHE A 209 28.71 12.09 0.74
CA PHE A 209 30.02 12.65 1.14
C PHE A 209 30.92 11.59 1.77
N GLY A 210 30.41 10.89 2.80
CA GLY A 210 31.18 9.83 3.49
C GLY A 210 31.60 8.67 2.58
N GLN A 211 30.82 8.39 1.52
CA GLN A 211 31.11 7.34 0.55
C GLN A 211 32.14 7.76 -0.52
N ARG A 212 32.09 9.01 -0.97
CA ARG A 212 32.87 9.49 -2.12
C ARG A 212 34.13 10.25 -1.76
N VAL A 213 34.18 10.86 -0.57
CA VAL A 213 35.34 11.61 -0.10
C VAL A 213 36.16 10.71 0.82
N THR A 214 37.30 10.20 0.31
CA THR A 214 38.22 9.40 1.14
C THR A 214 38.84 10.28 2.22
N PRO A 215 39.28 9.70 3.36
CA PRO A 215 39.90 10.47 4.43
C PRO A 215 41.10 11.33 3.99
N GLU A 216 41.85 10.92 2.95
CA GLU A 216 43.00 11.70 2.45
C GLU A 216 42.61 12.98 1.70
N GLN A 217 41.37 13.08 1.21
CA GLN A 217 40.85 14.24 0.46
C GLN A 217 40.19 15.29 1.37
N ARG A 218 40.17 15.07 2.69
CA ARG A 218 39.51 15.93 3.69
C ARG A 218 40.44 16.99 4.31
N GLN A 219 41.63 17.22 3.73
CA GLN A 219 42.67 18.15 4.21
C GLN A 219 42.67 19.47 3.43
#